data_AF-A0A813NCJ6-F1
#
_entry.id   AF-A0A813NCJ6-F1
#
_cell.length_a   1.000
_cell.length_b   1.000
_cell.length_c   1.000
_cell.angle_alpha   90.00
_cell.angle_beta   90.00
_cell.angle_gamma   90.00
#
_symmetry.space_group_name_H-M   'P 1'
#
loop_
_entity.id
_entity.type
_entity.pdbx_description
1 polymer ?
#
loop_
_entity_poly.entity_id
_entity_poly.type
_entity_poly.pdbx_seq_one_letter_code
_entity_poly.pdbx_strand_id
1 'polypeptide(L)'
;MCDTRRIVFISASFLVREYKSIPENILTSALFFFGSKRSWIFPANKDDEDESRDQPTRYLDFPAAFKELIQIKEARNEVFWLKPECSYERVSTWLESLGYHGLQLNDNYWLSQPNGKQIVANYTTGEHDYQPVIELVNQSNGDRLTAVLRYSSLAPENN
;
A
#
# COMPACT_ATOMS: atom_id res chain seq x y z
N MET A 1 20.33 15.56 -1.95
CA MET A 1 19.24 15.71 -2.93
C MET A 1 17.94 15.43 -2.19
N CYS A 2 16.97 16.34 -2.16
CA CYS A 2 15.65 16.02 -1.65
C CYS A 2 15.08 14.93 -2.55
N ASP A 3 14.77 13.78 -1.97
CA ASP A 3 14.08 12.71 -2.66
C ASP A 3 12.71 13.24 -3.10
N THR A 4 12.53 13.47 -4.40
CA THR A 4 11.27 13.99 -4.97
C THR A 4 10.26 12.88 -5.24
N ARG A 5 10.58 11.63 -4.89
CA ARG A 5 9.71 10.48 -5.13
C ARG A 5 8.47 10.54 -4.24
N ARG A 6 7.34 10.17 -4.83
CA ARG A 6 6.07 10.09 -4.11
C ARG A 6 6.05 8.83 -3.25
N ILE A 7 5.63 8.95 -2.01
CA ILE A 7 5.58 7.82 -1.08
C ILE A 7 4.34 6.96 -1.34
N VAL A 8 4.51 5.64 -1.26
CA VAL A 8 3.41 4.67 -1.25
C VAL A 8 3.38 3.96 0.10
N PHE A 9 2.34 4.17 0.89
CA PHE A 9 2.14 3.42 2.14
C PHE A 9 1.41 2.12 1.84
N ILE A 10 2.06 1.00 2.13
CA ILE A 10 1.55 -0.32 1.74
C ILE A 10 0.65 -0.99 2.79
N SER A 11 0.43 -0.35 3.95
CA SER A 11 -0.33 -0.93 5.06
C SER A 11 -1.06 0.11 5.89
N ALA A 12 -2.38 0.00 5.95
CA ALA A 12 -3.22 0.89 6.76
C ALA A 12 -2.96 0.71 8.26
N SER A 13 -2.67 -0.51 8.71
CA SER A 13 -2.45 -0.84 10.13
C SER A 13 -1.12 -0.32 10.68
N PHE A 14 -0.13 -0.12 9.81
CA PHE A 14 1.10 0.58 10.17
C PHE A 14 0.92 2.10 10.04
N LEU A 15 0.34 2.57 8.95
CA LEU A 15 0.15 4.00 8.71
C LEU A 15 -0.68 4.68 9.82
N VAL A 16 -1.75 4.04 10.30
CA VAL A 16 -2.60 4.60 11.38
C VAL A 16 -1.83 4.89 12.67
N ARG A 17 -0.68 4.22 12.90
CA ARG A 17 0.13 4.37 14.12
C ARG A 17 0.98 5.64 14.11
N GLU A 18 1.25 6.20 12.93
CA GLU A 18 2.21 7.29 12.76
C GLU A 18 1.72 8.41 11.83
N TYR A 19 0.54 8.32 11.21
CA TYR A 19 0.06 9.33 10.25
C TYR A 19 0.07 10.76 10.80
N LYS A 20 -0.11 10.93 12.13
CA LYS A 20 -0.05 12.23 12.80
C LYS A 20 1.36 12.84 12.89
N SER A 21 2.41 12.02 12.82
CA SER A 21 3.80 12.48 12.83
C SER A 21 4.39 12.64 11.42
N ILE A 22 3.65 12.23 10.38
CA ILE A 22 4.09 12.39 8.99
C ILE A 22 3.81 13.84 8.56
N PRO A 23 4.77 14.54 7.93
CA PRO A 23 4.53 15.88 7.40
C PRO A 23 3.31 15.92 6.46
N GLU A 24 2.47 16.94 6.62
CA GLU A 24 1.19 17.04 5.90
C GLU A 24 1.36 17.02 4.38
N ASN A 25 2.39 17.69 3.85
CA ASN A 25 2.68 17.70 2.41
C ASN A 25 2.97 16.30 1.89
N ILE A 26 3.69 15.48 2.66
CA ILE A 26 4.00 14.09 2.32
C ILE A 26 2.74 13.22 2.37
N LEU A 27 1.96 13.35 3.44
CA LEU A 27 0.73 12.55 3.62
C LEU A 27 -0.32 12.90 2.55
N THR A 28 -0.45 14.20 2.25
CA THR A 28 -1.32 14.71 1.19
C THR A 28 -0.90 14.15 -0.16
N SER A 29 0.40 14.19 -0.47
CA SER A 29 0.91 13.70 -1.74
C SER A 29 1.06 12.18 -1.78
N ALA A 30 0.95 11.40 -0.72
CA ALA A 30 1.23 9.94 -0.78
C ALA A 30 0.19 9.16 -1.61
N LEU A 31 0.51 7.92 -1.98
CA LEU A 31 -0.46 6.89 -2.41
C LEU A 31 -0.64 5.87 -1.30
N PHE A 32 -1.83 5.27 -1.21
CA PHE A 32 -2.12 4.18 -0.28
C PHE A 32 -2.40 2.90 -1.06
N PHE A 33 -1.62 1.86 -0.80
CA PHE A 33 -1.82 0.55 -1.43
C PHE A 33 -2.01 -0.51 -0.35
N PHE A 34 -3.25 -0.80 0.00
CA PHE A 34 -3.57 -1.64 1.15
C PHE A 34 -3.91 -3.07 0.74
N GLY A 35 -3.26 -4.04 1.38
CA GLY A 35 -3.55 -5.48 1.25
C GLY A 35 -4.89 -5.94 1.86
N SER A 36 -5.70 -5.00 2.34
CA SER A 36 -6.97 -5.25 3.03
C SER A 36 -8.17 -5.06 2.11
N LYS A 37 -9.34 -5.55 2.53
CA LYS A 37 -10.61 -5.11 1.93
C LYS A 37 -10.95 -3.70 2.39
N ARG A 38 -11.65 -2.94 1.54
CA ARG A 38 -12.24 -1.66 1.93
C ARG A 38 -13.27 -1.82 3.05
N SER A 39 -14.10 -2.87 2.99
CA SER A 39 -15.17 -3.13 3.96
C SER A 39 -14.66 -3.40 5.38
N TRP A 40 -13.40 -3.83 5.53
CA TRP A 40 -12.81 -4.00 6.87
C TRP A 40 -12.65 -2.65 7.59
N ILE A 41 -12.39 -1.56 6.87
CA ILE A 41 -12.24 -0.21 7.47
C ILE A 41 -13.58 0.55 7.44
N PHE A 42 -14.38 0.32 6.39
CA PHE A 42 -15.65 0.97 6.13
C PHE A 42 -16.75 -0.07 5.88
N PRO A 43 -17.19 -0.80 6.93
CA PRO A 43 -18.23 -1.80 6.79
C PRO A 43 -19.54 -1.13 6.36
N ALA A 44 -20.23 -1.73 5.39
CA ALA A 44 -21.52 -1.22 4.92
C ALA A 44 -22.71 -1.92 5.60
N ASN A 45 -22.48 -3.10 6.18
CA ASN A 45 -23.49 -3.93 6.80
C ASN A 45 -22.89 -4.77 7.96
N LYS A 46 -23.74 -5.56 8.61
CA LYS A 46 -23.35 -6.37 9.77
C LYS A 46 -22.33 -7.47 9.43
N ASP A 47 -22.43 -8.06 8.24
CA ASP A 47 -21.52 -9.11 7.80
C ASP A 47 -20.11 -8.54 7.59
N ASP A 48 -19.99 -7.34 7.01
CA ASP A 48 -18.72 -6.62 6.89
C ASP A 48 -18.12 -6.29 8.26
N GLU A 49 -18.96 -5.87 9.23
CA GLU A 49 -18.49 -5.60 10.59
C GLU A 49 -17.95 -6.86 11.27
N ASP A 50 -18.65 -7.99 11.11
CA ASP A 50 -18.22 -9.26 11.69
C ASP A 50 -16.93 -9.75 11.02
N GLU A 51 -16.86 -9.70 9.69
CA GLU A 51 -15.62 -10.02 8.97
C GLU A 51 -14.45 -9.13 9.41
N SER A 52 -14.70 -7.83 9.64
CA SER A 52 -13.69 -6.91 10.17
C SER A 52 -13.23 -7.28 11.58
N ARG A 53 -14.12 -7.79 12.45
CA ARG A 53 -13.78 -8.17 13.83
C ARG A 53 -12.90 -9.41 13.88
N ASP A 54 -13.06 -10.29 12.91
CA ASP A 54 -12.27 -11.52 12.75
C ASP A 54 -10.85 -11.26 12.23
N GLN A 55 -10.61 -10.07 11.65
CA GLN A 55 -9.26 -9.70 11.23
C GLN A 55 -8.34 -9.47 12.44
N PRO A 56 -7.04 -9.80 12.33
CA PRO A 56 -6.07 -9.57 13.40
C PRO A 56 -5.85 -8.08 13.72
N THR A 57 -6.10 -7.21 12.73
CA THR A 57 -6.07 -5.76 12.94
C THR A 57 -7.45 -5.27 13.35
N ARG A 58 -7.52 -4.43 14.40
CA ARG A 58 -8.73 -3.74 14.83
C ARG A 58 -9.06 -2.55 13.92
N TYR A 59 -9.51 -2.82 12.69
CA TYR A 59 -9.81 -1.78 11.70
C TYR A 59 -10.98 -0.86 12.11
N LEU A 60 -11.97 -1.40 12.81
CA LEU A 60 -13.11 -0.63 13.33
C LEU A 60 -12.66 0.50 14.27
N ASP A 61 -11.58 0.27 15.03
CA ASP A 61 -11.04 1.18 16.03
C ASP A 61 -10.15 2.29 15.43
N PHE A 62 -9.97 2.30 14.09
CA PHE A 62 -9.20 3.36 13.45
C PHE A 62 -9.82 4.73 13.72
N PRO A 63 -9.01 5.77 14.03
CA PRO A 63 -9.52 7.11 14.32
C PRO A 63 -10.35 7.68 13.16
N ALA A 64 -11.43 8.40 13.48
CA ALA A 64 -12.32 9.01 12.48
C ALA A 64 -11.56 9.89 11.47
N ALA A 65 -10.63 10.73 11.94
CA ALA A 65 -9.80 11.57 11.07
C ALA A 65 -8.91 10.77 10.10
N PHE A 66 -8.45 9.57 10.50
CA PHE A 66 -7.68 8.71 9.61
C PHE A 66 -8.57 8.06 8.55
N LYS A 67 -9.77 7.64 8.93
CA LYS A 67 -10.79 7.13 8.00
C LYS A 67 -11.20 8.21 6.98
N GLU A 68 -11.42 9.43 7.43
CA GLU A 68 -11.71 10.58 6.56
C GLU A 68 -10.59 10.86 5.56
N LEU A 69 -9.32 10.85 6.01
CA LEU A 69 -8.16 10.96 5.12
C LEU A 69 -8.17 9.89 4.03
N ILE A 70 -8.43 8.63 4.38
CA ILE A 70 -8.51 7.54 3.39
C ILE A 70 -9.64 7.82 2.39
N GLN A 71 -10.82 8.26 2.84
CA GLN A 71 -11.95 8.58 1.95
C GLN A 71 -11.64 9.74 1.00
N ILE A 72 -10.99 10.81 1.48
CA ILE A 72 -10.56 11.94 0.64
C ILE A 72 -9.61 11.47 -0.46
N LYS A 73 -8.65 10.59 -0.12
CA LYS A 73 -7.68 10.05 -1.08
C LYS A 73 -8.32 9.05 -2.03
N GLU A 74 -9.25 8.23 -1.54
CA GLU A 74 -10.02 7.29 -2.37
C GLU A 74 -10.83 8.05 -3.44
N ALA A 75 -11.47 9.17 -3.08
CA ALA A 75 -12.18 10.04 -4.02
C ALA A 75 -11.28 10.64 -5.12
N ARG A 76 -9.96 10.66 -4.90
CA ARG A 76 -8.94 11.11 -5.87
C ARG A 76 -8.27 9.95 -6.62
N ASN A 77 -8.76 8.72 -6.47
CA ASN A 77 -8.14 7.51 -7.00
C ASN A 77 -6.72 7.27 -6.45
N GLU A 78 -6.41 7.71 -5.22
CA GLU A 78 -5.08 7.58 -4.59
C GLU A 78 -4.99 6.45 -3.56
N VAL A 79 -6.04 5.63 -3.47
CA VAL A 79 -6.12 4.45 -2.60
C VAL A 79 -6.44 3.25 -3.45
N PHE A 80 -5.66 2.18 -3.32
CA PHE A 80 -5.96 0.89 -3.91
C PHE A 80 -6.13 -0.17 -2.82
N TRP A 81 -7.19 -0.96 -2.94
CA TRP A 81 -7.49 -2.10 -2.08
C TRP A 81 -7.20 -3.38 -2.85
N LEU A 82 -6.26 -4.19 -2.38
CA LEU A 82 -5.90 -5.43 -3.06
C LEU A 82 -7.02 -6.47 -2.98
N LYS A 83 -7.70 -6.55 -1.83
CA LYS A 83 -8.77 -7.51 -1.58
C LYS A 83 -10.14 -6.87 -1.86
N PRO A 84 -11.12 -7.66 -2.34
CA PRO A 84 -11.13 -9.12 -2.43
C PRO A 84 -10.47 -9.75 -3.67
N GLU A 85 -10.15 -8.98 -4.71
CA GLU A 85 -9.83 -9.56 -6.01
C GLU A 85 -8.40 -10.07 -6.16
N CYS A 86 -7.49 -9.64 -5.28
CA CYS A 86 -6.16 -10.22 -5.16
C CYS A 86 -5.32 -10.15 -6.47
N SER A 87 -5.60 -9.16 -7.34
CA SER A 87 -4.97 -9.03 -8.66
C SER A 87 -3.98 -7.86 -8.71
N TYR A 88 -2.71 -8.18 -8.93
CA TYR A 88 -1.65 -7.19 -9.09
C TYR A 88 -1.66 -6.53 -10.49
N GLU A 89 -2.28 -7.13 -11.49
CA GLU A 89 -2.53 -6.51 -12.80
C GLU A 89 -3.45 -5.29 -12.67
N ARG A 90 -4.43 -5.37 -11.76
CA ARG A 90 -5.28 -4.21 -11.43
C ARG A 90 -4.49 -3.13 -10.69
N VAL A 91 -3.52 -3.50 -9.87
CA VAL A 91 -2.60 -2.53 -9.24
C VAL A 91 -1.78 -1.83 -10.31
N SER A 92 -1.28 -2.57 -11.32
CA SER A 92 -0.59 -1.97 -12.48
C SER A 92 -1.47 -0.97 -13.22
N THR A 93 -2.70 -1.37 -13.54
CA THR A 93 -3.67 -0.48 -14.23
C THR A 93 -3.97 0.78 -13.40
N TRP A 94 -4.10 0.63 -12.07
CA TRP A 94 -4.29 1.77 -11.17
C TRP A 94 -3.08 2.71 -11.18
N LEU A 95 -1.86 2.19 -11.07
CA LEU A 95 -0.64 3.00 -11.14
C LEU A 95 -0.51 3.73 -12.49
N GLU A 96 -0.79 3.04 -13.60
CA GLU A 96 -0.78 3.62 -14.94
C GLU A 96 -1.82 4.75 -15.09
N SER A 97 -3.01 4.59 -14.52
CA SER A 97 -4.04 5.64 -14.51
C SER A 97 -3.60 6.94 -13.80
N LEU A 98 -2.60 6.83 -12.93
CA LEU A 98 -1.99 7.94 -12.20
C LEU A 98 -0.69 8.46 -12.82
N GLY A 99 -0.28 7.90 -13.97
CA GLY A 99 0.94 8.30 -14.70
C GLY A 99 2.23 7.61 -14.24
N TYR A 100 2.13 6.51 -13.49
CA TYR A 100 3.27 5.66 -13.10
C TYR A 100 3.41 4.47 -14.08
N HIS A 101 4.47 3.70 -13.92
CA HIS A 101 4.62 2.42 -14.61
C HIS A 101 3.75 1.36 -13.95
N GLY A 102 3.20 0.44 -14.74
CA GLY A 102 2.65 -0.80 -14.22
C GLY A 102 3.71 -1.58 -13.43
N LEU A 103 3.27 -2.49 -12.57
CA LEU A 103 4.17 -3.35 -11.84
C LEU A 103 4.90 -4.31 -12.80
N GLN A 104 6.17 -4.58 -12.51
CA GLN A 104 6.95 -5.61 -13.17
C GLN A 104 6.41 -6.98 -12.73
N LEU A 105 5.51 -7.57 -13.50
CA LEU A 105 4.89 -8.87 -13.20
C LEU A 105 5.48 -9.99 -14.10
N ASN A 106 6.77 -9.90 -14.40
CA ASN A 106 7.46 -10.89 -15.23
C ASN A 106 8.19 -11.92 -14.36
N ASP A 107 7.71 -13.16 -14.38
CA ASP A 107 8.28 -14.27 -13.61
C ASP A 107 9.76 -14.48 -13.91
N ASN A 108 10.17 -14.47 -15.19
CA ASN A 108 11.56 -14.72 -15.58
C ASN A 108 12.51 -13.64 -15.04
N TYR A 109 12.07 -12.38 -15.05
CA TYR A 109 12.80 -11.28 -14.44
C TYR A 109 12.99 -11.55 -12.95
N TRP A 110 11.89 -11.79 -12.21
CA TRP A 110 11.98 -11.95 -10.76
C TRP A 110 12.74 -13.20 -10.35
N LEU A 111 12.56 -14.33 -11.02
CA LEU A 111 13.27 -15.57 -10.72
C LEU A 111 14.80 -15.44 -10.87
N SER A 112 15.30 -14.41 -11.56
CA SER A 112 16.72 -14.06 -11.61
C SER A 112 17.23 -13.20 -10.45
N GLN A 113 16.32 -12.62 -9.66
CA GLN A 113 16.63 -11.71 -8.55
C GLN A 113 16.71 -12.44 -7.18
N PRO A 114 17.48 -11.90 -6.22
CA PRO A 114 17.38 -12.29 -4.82
C PRO A 114 15.94 -12.11 -4.32
N ASN A 115 15.36 -13.12 -3.68
CA ASN A 115 13.96 -13.16 -3.21
C ASN A 115 12.87 -13.20 -4.31
N GLY A 116 13.26 -13.35 -5.57
CA GLY A 116 12.35 -13.44 -6.72
C GLY A 116 11.16 -14.38 -6.53
N LYS A 117 11.43 -15.59 -6.02
CA LYS A 117 10.39 -16.61 -5.77
C LYS A 117 9.27 -16.11 -4.84
N GLN A 118 9.61 -15.34 -3.81
CA GLN A 118 8.64 -14.78 -2.88
C GLN A 118 7.81 -13.69 -3.56
N ILE A 119 8.42 -12.87 -4.40
CA ILE A 119 7.73 -11.82 -5.15
C ILE A 119 6.76 -12.43 -6.16
N VAL A 120 7.21 -13.43 -6.94
CA VAL A 120 6.36 -14.17 -7.87
C VAL A 120 5.19 -14.82 -7.14
N ALA A 121 5.46 -15.55 -6.06
CA ALA A 121 4.41 -16.13 -5.24
C ALA A 121 3.39 -15.06 -4.80
N ASN A 122 3.87 -13.97 -4.21
CA ASN A 122 3.04 -12.92 -3.63
C ASN A 122 2.10 -12.27 -4.66
N TYR A 123 2.58 -11.91 -5.86
CA TYR A 123 1.70 -11.31 -6.86
C TYR A 123 0.80 -12.34 -7.59
N THR A 124 1.21 -13.61 -7.64
CA THR A 124 0.43 -14.67 -8.29
C THR A 124 -0.70 -15.20 -7.39
N THR A 125 -0.46 -15.28 -6.09
CA THR A 125 -1.45 -15.70 -5.08
C THR A 125 -2.31 -14.53 -4.58
N GLY A 126 -1.87 -13.30 -4.87
CA GLY A 126 -2.48 -12.08 -4.35
C GLY A 126 -2.29 -11.90 -2.84
N GLU A 127 -1.24 -12.49 -2.30
CA GLU A 127 -0.76 -12.16 -0.97
C GLU A 127 -0.23 -10.71 -0.93
N HIS A 128 -0.05 -10.19 0.28
CA HIS A 128 0.40 -8.80 0.50
C HIS A 128 1.52 -8.76 1.54
N ASP A 129 2.50 -9.65 1.36
CA ASP A 129 3.67 -9.69 2.21
C ASP A 129 4.50 -8.42 2.02
N TYR A 130 4.81 -7.75 3.13
CA TYR A 130 5.30 -6.37 3.08
C TYR A 130 6.60 -6.21 2.32
N GLN A 131 7.58 -7.10 2.53
CA GLN A 131 8.88 -7.01 1.86
C GLN A 131 8.76 -7.27 0.34
N PRO A 132 8.11 -8.36 -0.12
CA PRO A 132 7.82 -8.54 -1.54
C PRO A 132 7.09 -7.37 -2.19
N VAL A 133 6.08 -6.79 -1.53
CA VAL A 133 5.33 -5.65 -2.09
C VAL A 133 6.20 -4.39 -2.20
N ILE A 134 6.99 -4.09 -1.16
CA ILE A 134 7.90 -2.94 -1.18
C ILE A 134 8.90 -3.08 -2.34
N GLU A 135 9.52 -4.24 -2.47
CA GLU A 135 10.49 -4.51 -3.54
C GLU A 135 9.83 -4.43 -4.92
N LEU A 136 8.65 -5.03 -5.09
CA LEU A 136 7.90 -5.00 -6.33
C LEU A 136 7.59 -3.56 -6.78
N VAL A 137 7.07 -2.72 -5.89
CA VAL A 137 6.76 -1.31 -6.22
C VAL A 137 8.04 -0.53 -6.50
N ASN A 138 9.08 -0.70 -5.69
CA ASN A 138 10.34 0.03 -5.83
C ASN A 138 11.13 -0.36 -7.09
N GLN A 139 11.12 -1.62 -7.50
CA GLN A 139 11.79 -2.02 -8.75
C GLN A 139 10.98 -1.60 -9.99
N SER A 140 9.65 -1.55 -9.89
CA SER A 140 8.79 -1.14 -11.00
C SER A 140 8.79 0.37 -11.22
N ASN A 141 8.93 1.15 -10.15
CA ASN A 141 8.73 2.60 -10.16
C ASN A 141 9.79 3.36 -9.34
N GLY A 142 10.99 2.83 -9.15
CA GLY A 142 11.98 3.36 -8.20
C GLY A 142 12.51 4.75 -8.50
N ASP A 143 12.30 5.25 -9.73
CA ASP A 143 12.58 6.60 -10.18
C ASP A 143 11.51 7.61 -9.73
N ARG A 144 10.29 7.15 -9.39
CA ARG A 144 9.11 8.01 -9.12
C ARG A 144 8.43 7.74 -7.79
N LEU A 145 8.47 6.50 -7.33
CA LEU A 145 7.77 6.02 -6.14
C LEU A 145 8.76 5.48 -5.11
N THR A 146 8.37 5.54 -3.85
CA THR A 146 9.04 4.85 -2.75
C THR A 146 8.00 4.20 -1.87
N ALA A 147 7.91 2.88 -1.96
CA ALA A 147 7.04 2.08 -1.11
C ALA A 147 7.65 1.88 0.27
N VAL A 148 6.84 2.12 1.29
CA VAL A 148 7.25 1.98 2.69
C VAL A 148 6.15 1.36 3.53
N LEU A 149 6.60 0.62 4.55
CA LEU A 149 5.72 0.19 5.63
C LEU A 149 5.55 1.29 6.68
N ARG A 150 6.61 2.04 6.95
CA ARG A 150 6.67 3.15 7.91
C ARG A 150 7.40 4.34 7.30
N TYR A 151 6.89 5.55 7.52
CA TYR A 151 7.58 6.78 7.16
C TYR A 151 8.89 6.93 7.94
N SER A 152 8.92 6.48 9.20
CA SER A 152 10.11 6.58 10.05
C SER A 152 11.32 5.81 9.51
N SER A 153 11.12 4.82 8.62
CA SER A 153 12.23 4.10 8.00
C SER A 153 12.92 4.88 6.88
N LEU A 154 12.39 6.05 6.50
CA LEU A 154 13.02 6.94 5.51
C LEU A 154 13.96 7.97 6.15
N ALA A 155 13.93 8.13 7.46
CA ALA A 155 14.89 8.99 8.14
C ALA A 155 16.26 8.30 8.12
N PRO A 156 17.34 8.97 7.68
CA PRO A 156 18.68 8.47 7.94
C PRO A 156 18.84 8.37 9.46
N GLU A 157 19.42 7.27 9.94
CA GLU A 157 19.90 7.19 11.31
C GLU A 157 20.81 8.40 11.55
N ASN A 158 20.36 9.34 12.38
CA ASN A 158 21.24 10.38 12.90
C ASN A 158 22.22 9.67 13.85
N ASN A 159 23.36 9.23 13.31
CA ASN A 159 24.56 8.94 14.08
C ASN A 159 25.26 10.24 14.46
#